data_AF-A0A9Y2D4P5-F1
#
_entry.id   AF-A0A9Y2D4P5-F1
#
_cell.length_a   1.000
_cell.length_b   1.000
_cell.length_c   1.000
_cell.angle_alpha   90.00
_cell.angle_beta   90.00
_cell.angle_gamma   90.00
#
_symmetry.space_group_name_H-M   'P 1'
#
loop_
_entity.id
_entity.type
_entity.pdbx_description
1 polymer ?
#
loop_
_entity_poly.entity_id
_entity_poly.type
_entity_poly.pdbx_seq_one_letter_code
_entity_poly.pdbx_strand_id
1 'polypeptide(L)'
;MSRALALVLLVLLTGCQPAWAWQPPANAKRYQRELTRIVQQTWGLDGNVAVHAAQIQQESGWRPDVDSPVGAQGLAQFMPSTSAWIAEIYPDLGEAAPYSPGWAMRAMARYDRWIWQRVDAADACQRWAMTLSGYNGGLGWVWRDQKLARAAGDDPALWWGHVAEHTNRAGWAKRENRDYVDRILLRYTPNYVRAWGGRSPCYHF
;
A
#
# COMPACT_ATOMS: atom_id res chain seq x y z
N MET A 1 -50.90 -13.33 30.18
CA MET A 1 -49.45 -13.06 30.32
C MET A 1 -48.56 -13.91 29.39
N SER A 2 -49.05 -14.42 28.24
CA SER A 2 -48.27 -15.35 27.38
C SER A 2 -48.05 -14.88 25.94
N ARG A 3 -48.60 -13.72 25.52
CA ARG A 3 -48.38 -13.17 24.17
C ARG A 3 -47.24 -12.14 24.10
N ALA A 4 -46.93 -11.46 25.21
CA ALA A 4 -45.86 -10.47 25.26
C ALA A 4 -44.45 -11.11 25.29
N LEU A 5 -44.27 -12.28 25.91
CA LEU A 5 -42.98 -12.98 25.93
C LEU A 5 -42.59 -13.54 24.55
N ALA A 6 -43.56 -13.97 23.74
CA ALA A 6 -43.29 -14.54 22.42
C ALA A 6 -42.84 -13.48 21.40
N LEU A 7 -43.32 -12.24 21.51
CA LEU A 7 -42.88 -11.13 20.64
C LEU A 7 -41.48 -10.62 21.01
N VAL A 8 -41.08 -10.68 22.28
CA VAL A 8 -39.72 -10.26 22.71
C VAL A 8 -38.66 -11.26 22.24
N LEU A 9 -38.98 -12.57 22.18
CA LEU A 9 -38.06 -13.58 21.67
C LEU A 9 -37.87 -13.54 20.13
N LEU A 10 -38.89 -13.12 19.38
CA LEU A 10 -38.84 -13.07 17.91
C LEU A 10 -38.04 -11.87 17.37
N VAL A 11 -37.96 -10.77 18.14
CA VAL A 11 -37.16 -9.58 17.80
C VAL A 11 -35.66 -9.78 18.11
N LEU A 12 -35.31 -10.71 19.01
CA LEU A 12 -33.92 -11.04 19.32
C LEU A 12 -33.23 -11.94 18.27
N LEU A 13 -33.99 -12.59 17.38
CA LEU A 13 -33.46 -13.47 16.33
C LEU A 13 -33.23 -12.78 14.97
N THR A 14 -33.69 -11.54 14.80
CA THR A 14 -33.52 -10.76 13.55
C THR A 14 -32.31 -9.82 13.57
N GLY A 15 -31.56 -9.77 14.67
CA GLY A 15 -30.41 -8.87 14.86
C GLY A 15 -29.06 -9.35 14.30
N CYS A 16 -28.96 -10.60 13.83
CA CYS A 16 -27.73 -11.12 13.21
C CYS A 16 -27.84 -11.06 11.68
N GLN A 17 -27.81 -9.85 11.13
CA GLN A 17 -27.42 -9.68 9.73
C GLN A 17 -25.95 -10.12 9.63
N PRO A 18 -25.56 -11.03 8.71
CA PRO A 18 -24.15 -11.28 8.47
C PRO A 18 -23.56 -9.95 8.04
N ALA A 19 -22.70 -9.35 8.86
CA ALA A 19 -21.89 -8.23 8.40
C ALA A 19 -21.05 -8.79 7.25
N TRP A 20 -21.31 -8.33 6.02
CA TRP A 20 -20.52 -8.74 4.87
C TRP A 20 -19.12 -8.18 5.08
N ALA A 21 -18.25 -9.00 5.68
CA ALA A 21 -16.86 -8.66 5.85
C ALA A 21 -16.26 -8.42 4.47
N TRP A 22 -15.61 -7.27 4.29
CA TRP A 22 -14.92 -6.95 3.06
C TRP A 22 -14.02 -8.12 2.64
N GLN A 23 -14.08 -8.47 1.35
CA GLN A 23 -13.23 -9.51 0.77
C GLN A 23 -12.20 -8.87 -0.16
N PRO A 24 -10.94 -9.35 -0.15
CA PRO A 24 -9.97 -9.00 -1.17
C PRO A 24 -10.49 -9.28 -2.60
N PRO A 25 -9.98 -8.57 -3.63
CA PRO A 25 -10.24 -8.91 -5.02
C PRO A 25 -9.97 -10.40 -5.27
N ALA A 26 -10.80 -11.03 -6.11
CA ALA A 26 -10.82 -12.50 -6.27
C ALA A 26 -9.42 -13.11 -6.57
N ASN A 27 -8.59 -12.40 -7.35
CA ASN A 27 -7.25 -12.85 -7.69
C ASN A 27 -6.25 -12.75 -6.54
N ALA A 28 -6.46 -11.85 -5.57
CA ALA A 28 -5.51 -11.59 -4.48
C ALA A 28 -5.20 -12.85 -3.66
N LYS A 29 -6.22 -13.67 -3.38
CA LYS A 29 -6.09 -14.88 -2.57
C LYS A 29 -5.12 -15.91 -3.17
N ARG A 30 -4.97 -15.94 -4.50
CA ARG A 30 -4.04 -16.84 -5.19
C ARG A 30 -2.58 -16.53 -4.84
N TYR A 31 -2.27 -15.27 -4.59
CA TYR A 31 -0.91 -14.77 -4.37
C TYR A 31 -0.58 -14.56 -2.89
N GLN A 32 -1.54 -14.65 -1.98
CA GLN A 32 -1.34 -14.35 -0.55
C GLN A 32 -0.12 -15.06 0.05
N ARG A 33 0.00 -16.39 -0.11
CA ARG A 33 1.13 -17.15 0.47
C ARG A 33 2.47 -16.74 -0.12
N GLU A 34 2.51 -16.48 -1.42
CA GLU A 34 3.72 -16.08 -2.11
C GLU A 34 4.14 -14.66 -1.70
N LEU A 35 3.19 -13.72 -1.66
CA LEU A 35 3.44 -12.37 -1.19
C LEU A 35 3.93 -12.38 0.27
N THR A 36 3.28 -13.14 1.16
CA THR A 36 3.74 -13.30 2.55
C THR A 36 5.19 -13.74 2.61
N ARG A 37 5.56 -14.79 1.86
CA ARG A 37 6.94 -15.29 1.80
C ARG A 37 7.91 -14.22 1.29
N ILE A 38 7.57 -13.52 0.21
CA ILE A 38 8.41 -12.48 -0.41
C ILE A 38 8.63 -11.31 0.56
N VAL A 39 7.55 -10.82 1.17
CA VAL A 39 7.61 -9.72 2.13
C VAL A 39 8.45 -10.13 3.33
N GLN A 40 8.27 -11.34 3.87
CA GLN A 40 9.07 -11.80 5.02
C GLN A 40 10.55 -11.99 4.69
N GLN A 41 10.88 -12.49 3.50
CA GLN A 41 12.27 -12.58 3.03
C GLN A 41 12.93 -11.21 2.88
N THR A 42 12.15 -10.20 2.52
CA THR A 42 12.67 -8.85 2.24
C THR A 42 12.69 -7.97 3.48
N TRP A 43 11.69 -8.07 4.35
CA TRP A 43 11.44 -7.17 5.48
C TRP A 43 11.57 -7.82 6.86
N GLY A 44 11.81 -9.13 6.92
CA GLY A 44 11.80 -9.91 8.16
C GLY A 44 10.42 -10.46 8.50
N LEU A 45 10.32 -11.31 9.53
CA LEU A 45 9.09 -12.01 9.90
C LEU A 45 7.91 -11.07 10.20
N ASP A 46 8.22 -9.87 10.71
CA ASP A 46 7.25 -8.81 11.02
C ASP A 46 6.96 -7.86 9.84
N GLY A 47 7.42 -8.20 8.63
CA GLY A 47 7.17 -7.43 7.42
C GLY A 47 5.68 -7.19 7.16
N ASN A 48 5.31 -5.98 6.72
CA ASN A 48 3.91 -5.60 6.59
C ASN A 48 3.27 -6.13 5.30
N VAL A 49 2.81 -7.38 5.32
CA VAL A 49 2.15 -8.02 4.16
C VAL A 49 0.89 -7.27 3.73
N ALA A 50 0.14 -6.69 4.67
CA ALA A 50 -1.11 -5.99 4.39
C ALA A 50 -0.89 -4.71 3.57
N VAL A 51 0.18 -3.95 3.85
CA VAL A 51 0.54 -2.76 3.05
C VAL A 51 0.90 -3.15 1.61
N HIS A 52 1.74 -4.17 1.41
CA HIS A 52 2.11 -4.61 0.06
C HIS A 52 0.89 -5.15 -0.72
N ALA A 53 -0.01 -5.88 -0.05
CA ALA A 53 -1.25 -6.36 -0.66
C ALA A 53 -2.19 -5.21 -1.06
N ALA A 54 -2.29 -4.18 -0.19
CA ALA A 54 -3.03 -2.96 -0.46
C ALA A 54 -2.44 -2.18 -1.64
N GLN A 55 -1.11 -2.12 -1.75
CA GLN A 55 -0.39 -1.49 -2.85
C GLN A 55 -0.66 -2.21 -4.17
N ILE A 56 -0.51 -3.53 -4.25
CA ILE A 56 -0.85 -4.31 -5.47
C ILE A 56 -2.30 -4.10 -5.89
N GLN A 57 -3.22 -4.02 -4.92
CA GLN A 57 -4.61 -3.69 -5.23
C GLN A 57 -4.75 -2.28 -5.84
N GLN A 58 -4.05 -1.28 -5.29
CA GLN A 58 -4.07 0.09 -5.82
C GLN A 58 -3.44 0.16 -7.21
N GLU A 59 -2.38 -0.62 -7.47
CA GLU A 59 -1.69 -0.63 -8.76
C GLU A 59 -2.53 -1.29 -9.86
N SER A 60 -2.89 -2.56 -9.70
CA SER A 60 -3.48 -3.35 -10.78
C SER A 60 -4.82 -3.97 -10.44
N GLY A 61 -5.29 -3.83 -9.19
CA GLY A 61 -6.41 -4.61 -8.69
C GLY A 61 -6.14 -6.11 -8.75
N TRP A 62 -4.88 -6.53 -8.60
CA TRP A 62 -4.42 -7.91 -8.73
C TRP A 62 -4.59 -8.50 -10.15
N ARG A 63 -4.30 -7.71 -11.19
CA ARG A 63 -4.25 -8.15 -12.59
C ARG A 63 -2.81 -8.04 -13.11
N PRO A 64 -2.12 -9.16 -13.38
CA PRO A 64 -0.70 -9.12 -13.75
C PRO A 64 -0.45 -8.76 -15.22
N ASP A 65 -1.50 -8.76 -16.04
CA ASP A 65 -1.50 -8.67 -17.50
C ASP A 65 -2.12 -7.36 -18.02
N VAL A 66 -1.98 -6.28 -17.26
CA VAL A 66 -2.54 -4.97 -17.60
C VAL A 66 -1.50 -3.87 -17.67
N ASP A 67 -1.73 -2.95 -18.59
CA ASP A 67 -0.99 -1.71 -18.72
C ASP A 67 -1.88 -0.53 -18.33
N SER A 68 -1.29 0.48 -17.71
CA SER A 68 -1.95 1.77 -17.53
C SER A 68 -1.92 2.60 -18.83
N PRO A 69 -2.78 3.62 -18.96
CA PRO A 69 -2.74 4.56 -20.08
C PRO A 69 -1.40 5.29 -20.25
N VAL A 70 -0.58 5.36 -19.21
CA VAL A 70 0.74 6.02 -19.23
C VAL A 70 1.90 5.03 -19.41
N GLY A 71 1.61 3.74 -19.63
CA GLY A 71 2.62 2.72 -19.96
C GLY A 71 3.23 2.00 -18.77
N ALA A 72 2.66 2.15 -17.56
CA ALA A 72 3.03 1.34 -16.40
C ALA A 72 2.53 -0.11 -16.56
N GLN A 73 3.36 -1.11 -16.22
CA GLN A 73 3.18 -2.49 -16.63
C GLN A 73 2.97 -3.46 -15.47
N GLY A 74 2.04 -4.39 -15.68
CA GLY A 74 1.89 -5.61 -14.91
C GLY A 74 1.44 -5.44 -13.46
N LEU A 75 1.68 -6.44 -12.62
CA LEU A 75 1.04 -6.54 -11.30
C LEU A 75 1.31 -5.33 -10.38
N ALA A 76 2.52 -4.80 -10.48
CA ALA A 76 3.04 -3.71 -9.65
C ALA A 76 3.09 -2.35 -10.37
N GLN A 77 2.60 -2.29 -11.62
CA GLN A 77 2.55 -1.10 -12.47
C GLN A 77 3.85 -0.30 -12.49
N PHE A 78 4.96 -0.98 -12.79
CA PHE A 78 6.23 -0.30 -12.98
C PHE A 78 6.30 0.34 -14.36
N MET A 79 6.85 1.55 -14.46
CA MET A 79 7.31 2.06 -15.75
C MET A 79 8.44 1.17 -16.30
N PRO A 80 8.57 0.99 -17.63
CA PRO A 80 9.61 0.13 -18.21
C PRO A 80 11.02 0.46 -17.73
N SER A 81 11.35 1.75 -17.63
CA SER A 81 12.65 2.22 -17.11
C SER A 81 12.87 1.88 -15.64
N THR A 82 11.80 1.86 -14.83
CA THR A 82 11.87 1.46 -13.42
C THR A 82 12.11 -0.04 -13.29
N SER A 83 11.44 -0.87 -14.11
CA SER A 83 11.69 -2.31 -14.13
C SER A 83 13.13 -2.66 -14.53
N ALA A 84 13.65 -1.98 -15.56
CA ALA A 84 15.03 -2.14 -16.01
C ALA A 84 16.04 -1.75 -14.91
N TRP A 85 15.85 -0.60 -14.28
CA TRP A 85 16.69 -0.14 -13.17
C TRP A 85 16.62 -1.08 -11.95
N ILE A 86 15.44 -1.59 -11.60
CA ILE A 86 15.28 -2.57 -10.52
C ILE A 86 16.08 -3.85 -10.82
N ALA A 87 16.00 -4.36 -12.06
CA ALA A 87 16.77 -5.54 -12.47
C ALA A 87 18.29 -5.30 -12.44
N GLU A 88 18.73 -4.08 -12.78
CA GLU A 88 20.14 -3.68 -12.70
C GLU A 88 20.67 -3.68 -11.27
N ILE A 89 19.95 -3.07 -10.32
CA ILE A 89 20.41 -2.97 -8.92
C ILE A 89 20.16 -4.24 -8.10
N TYR A 90 19.28 -5.13 -8.57
CA TYR A 90 18.98 -6.43 -7.96
C TYR A 90 19.11 -7.55 -9.00
N PRO A 91 20.34 -7.88 -9.43
CA PRO A 91 20.58 -8.85 -10.50
C PRO A 91 20.07 -10.26 -10.16
N ASP A 92 19.87 -10.59 -8.88
CA ASP A 92 19.28 -11.84 -8.43
C ASP A 92 17.80 -12.00 -8.79
N LEU A 93 17.12 -10.93 -9.22
CA LEU A 93 15.76 -11.00 -9.78
C LEU A 93 15.74 -11.54 -11.22
N GLY A 94 16.89 -11.57 -11.91
CA GLY A 94 16.98 -11.84 -13.34
C GLY A 94 16.50 -10.67 -14.21
N GLU A 95 16.25 -10.94 -15.49
CA GLU A 95 15.76 -9.94 -16.43
C GLU A 95 14.43 -9.30 -15.96
N ALA A 96 14.24 -8.04 -16.33
CA ALA A 96 13.02 -7.30 -15.99
C ALA A 96 11.78 -7.99 -16.57
N ALA A 97 10.89 -8.47 -15.69
CA ALA A 97 9.70 -9.21 -16.06
C ALA A 97 8.44 -8.68 -15.35
N PRO A 98 7.98 -7.44 -15.65
CA PRO A 98 6.88 -6.79 -14.92
C PRO A 98 5.54 -7.54 -14.99
N TYR A 99 5.31 -8.33 -16.05
CA TYR A 99 4.11 -9.17 -16.19
C TYR A 99 4.19 -10.51 -15.45
N SER A 100 5.35 -10.88 -14.90
CA SER A 100 5.51 -12.07 -14.05
C SER A 100 5.12 -11.71 -12.60
N PRO A 101 4.05 -12.28 -12.03
CA PRO A 101 3.61 -11.94 -10.67
C PRO A 101 4.72 -12.10 -9.62
N GLY A 102 5.48 -13.20 -9.70
CA GLY A 102 6.57 -13.49 -8.76
C GLY A 102 7.76 -12.54 -8.92
N TRP A 103 8.06 -12.07 -10.13
CA TRP A 103 9.07 -11.03 -10.33
C TRP A 103 8.56 -9.69 -9.80
N ALA A 104 7.35 -9.28 -10.17
CA ALA A 104 6.75 -8.01 -9.79
C ALA A 104 6.60 -7.85 -8.26
N MET A 105 6.16 -8.90 -7.54
CA MET A 105 6.05 -8.86 -6.08
C MET A 105 7.42 -8.74 -5.40
N ARG A 106 8.46 -9.45 -5.90
CA ARG A 106 9.83 -9.34 -5.37
C ARG A 106 10.42 -7.96 -5.64
N ALA A 107 10.24 -7.45 -6.85
CA ALA A 107 10.65 -6.11 -7.26
C ALA A 107 9.98 -5.02 -6.40
N MET A 108 8.65 -5.08 -6.22
CA MET A 108 7.88 -4.17 -5.37
C MET A 108 8.43 -4.17 -3.94
N ALA A 109 8.49 -5.34 -3.30
CA ALA A 109 8.97 -5.44 -1.92
C ALA A 109 10.39 -4.87 -1.73
N ARG A 110 11.29 -5.08 -2.70
CA ARG A 110 12.65 -4.54 -2.65
C ARG A 110 12.71 -3.05 -2.96
N TYR A 111 11.88 -2.55 -3.87
CA TYR A 111 11.83 -1.13 -4.19
C TYR A 111 11.24 -0.32 -3.04
N ASP A 112 10.13 -0.78 -2.45
CA ASP A 112 9.58 -0.17 -1.22
C ASP A 112 10.63 -0.13 -0.12
N ARG A 113 11.40 -1.23 0.07
CA ARG A 113 12.47 -1.27 1.09
C ARG A 113 13.61 -0.30 0.76
N TRP A 114 13.97 -0.16 -0.51
CA TRP A 114 14.98 0.77 -0.98
C TRP A 114 14.60 2.22 -0.67
N ILE A 115 13.34 2.58 -0.91
CA ILE A 115 12.79 3.91 -0.59
C ILE A 115 12.72 4.09 0.92
N TRP A 116 12.15 3.12 1.64
CA TRP A 116 11.99 3.15 3.10
C TRP A 116 13.28 3.47 3.84
N GLN A 117 14.39 2.82 3.44
CA GLN A 117 15.72 3.04 4.01
C GLN A 117 16.28 4.44 3.79
N ARG A 118 15.71 5.22 2.86
CA ARG A 118 16.19 6.54 2.43
C ARG A 118 15.25 7.68 2.79
N VAL A 119 14.22 7.36 3.57
CA VAL A 119 13.28 8.33 4.13
C VAL A 119 13.43 8.30 5.64
N ASP A 120 13.56 9.48 6.23
CA ASP A 120 13.44 9.70 7.67
C ASP A 120 12.03 10.19 8.00
N ALA A 121 11.46 9.66 9.08
CA ALA A 121 10.10 9.92 9.51
C ALA A 121 9.96 9.63 11.02
N ALA A 122 8.95 10.24 11.65
CA ALA A 122 8.76 10.18 13.11
C ALA A 122 8.39 8.76 13.59
N ASP A 123 7.64 8.03 12.79
CA ASP A 123 7.20 6.67 13.09
C ASP A 123 7.00 5.83 11.81
N ALA A 124 6.61 4.56 11.98
CA ALA A 124 6.40 3.64 10.88
C ALA A 124 5.23 4.03 9.94
N CYS A 125 4.17 4.66 10.45
CA CYS A 125 3.05 5.13 9.64
C CYS A 125 3.49 6.26 8.72
N GLN A 126 4.16 7.28 9.28
CA GLN A 126 4.69 8.41 8.50
C GLN A 126 5.73 7.94 7.48
N ARG A 127 6.58 6.98 7.86
CA ARG A 127 7.61 6.43 6.97
C ARG A 127 7.00 5.64 5.82
N TRP A 128 5.93 4.87 6.07
CA TRP A 128 5.20 4.17 5.00
C TRP A 128 4.52 5.16 4.07
N ALA A 129 3.96 6.24 4.60
CA ALA A 129 3.31 7.27 3.79
C ALA A 129 4.28 7.91 2.79
N MET A 130 5.46 8.30 3.27
CA MET A 130 6.53 8.83 2.44
C MET A 130 7.14 7.79 1.50
N THR A 131 7.20 6.51 1.91
CA THR A 131 7.65 5.40 1.07
C THR A 131 6.74 5.21 -0.13
N LEU A 132 5.43 5.13 0.10
CA LEU A 132 4.40 4.98 -0.94
C LEU A 132 4.32 6.22 -1.84
N SER A 133 4.48 7.42 -1.26
CA SER A 133 4.62 8.65 -2.03
C SER A 133 5.83 8.60 -2.96
N GLY A 134 6.97 8.09 -2.47
CA GLY A 134 8.18 7.89 -3.25
C GLY A 134 8.03 6.82 -4.33
N TYR A 135 7.25 5.78 -4.09
CA TYR A 135 6.98 4.72 -5.07
C TYR A 135 6.18 5.30 -6.26
N ASN A 136 5.08 5.99 -5.98
CA ASN A 136 4.20 6.55 -7.00
C ASN A 136 4.79 7.81 -7.67
N GLY A 137 5.46 8.67 -6.90
CA GLY A 137 5.89 10.00 -7.33
C GLY A 137 7.39 10.16 -7.52
N GLY A 138 8.20 9.21 -7.06
CA GLY A 138 9.66 9.28 -7.03
C GLY A 138 10.22 9.83 -5.70
N LEU A 139 11.21 9.14 -5.14
CA LEU A 139 11.88 9.52 -3.87
C LEU A 139 12.43 10.94 -3.86
N GLY A 140 12.97 11.42 -4.99
CA GLY A 140 13.48 12.80 -5.08
C GLY A 140 12.41 13.86 -4.86
N TRP A 141 11.14 13.58 -5.13
CA TRP A 141 10.04 14.48 -4.80
C TRP A 141 9.73 14.51 -3.30
N VAL A 142 9.80 13.35 -2.62
CA VAL A 142 9.65 13.29 -1.16
C VAL A 142 10.65 14.20 -0.46
N TRP A 143 11.93 14.15 -0.85
CA TRP A 143 12.96 15.03 -0.26
C TRP A 143 12.73 16.51 -0.54
N ARG A 144 12.22 16.86 -1.74
CA ARG A 144 11.86 18.25 -2.07
C ARG A 144 10.69 18.73 -1.22
N ASP A 145 9.67 17.91 -1.08
CA ASP A 145 8.48 18.21 -0.30
C ASP A 145 8.83 18.33 1.20
N GLN A 146 9.74 17.48 1.73
CA GLN A 146 10.31 17.61 3.08
C GLN A 146 11.07 18.92 3.28
N LYS A 147 11.86 19.34 2.29
CA LYS A 147 12.58 20.62 2.34
C LYS A 147 11.61 21.81 2.37
N LEU A 148 10.52 21.74 1.58
CA LEU A 148 9.49 22.77 1.57
C LEU A 148 8.74 22.83 2.91
N ALA A 149 8.36 21.69 3.47
CA ALA A 149 7.73 21.63 4.80
C ALA A 149 8.61 22.29 5.86
N ARG A 150 9.89 21.93 5.92
CA ARG A 150 10.85 22.56 6.84
C ARG A 150 10.95 24.07 6.64
N ALA A 151 10.97 24.54 5.39
CA ALA A 151 11.04 25.96 5.09
C ALA A 151 9.75 26.72 5.49
N ALA A 152 8.61 26.05 5.52
CA ALA A 152 7.32 26.58 5.96
C ALA A 152 7.12 26.51 7.49
N GLY A 153 8.07 25.93 8.24
CA GLY A 153 7.95 25.73 9.69
C GLY A 153 7.23 24.43 10.10
N ASP A 154 6.92 23.56 9.15
CA ASP A 154 6.34 22.23 9.39
C ASP A 154 7.41 21.18 9.70
N ASP A 155 6.99 20.06 10.31
CA ASP A 155 7.87 18.95 10.63
C ASP A 155 8.08 18.02 9.41
N PRO A 156 9.30 17.93 8.84
CA PRO A 156 9.58 17.06 7.70
C PRO A 156 9.56 15.56 8.03
N ALA A 157 9.46 15.19 9.31
CA ALA A 157 9.32 13.80 9.75
C ALA A 157 7.85 13.34 9.80
N LEU A 158 6.90 14.26 9.64
CA LEU A 158 5.45 13.99 9.62
C LEU A 158 4.90 14.14 8.20
N TRP A 159 4.02 13.23 7.80
CA TRP A 159 3.39 13.25 6.49
C TRP A 159 2.11 14.08 6.48
N TRP A 160 1.06 13.61 7.17
CA TRP A 160 -0.25 14.29 7.16
C TRP A 160 -0.19 15.61 7.93
N GLY A 161 -0.75 16.67 7.34
CA GLY A 161 -0.71 18.02 7.90
C GLY A 161 0.65 18.71 7.83
N HIS A 162 1.68 18.04 7.30
CA HIS A 162 3.03 18.58 7.14
C HIS A 162 3.54 18.31 5.72
N VAL A 163 4.42 17.32 5.49
CA VAL A 163 5.03 17.07 4.17
C VAL A 163 4.00 16.91 3.03
N ALA A 164 2.85 16.31 3.31
CA ALA A 164 1.80 16.13 2.31
C ALA A 164 1.25 17.44 1.75
N GLU A 165 1.32 18.54 2.51
CA GLU A 165 0.80 19.86 2.13
C GLU A 165 1.68 20.62 1.15
N HIS A 166 2.95 20.24 1.06
CA HIS A 166 3.95 20.95 0.28
C HIS A 166 4.29 20.19 -0.98
N THR A 167 4.30 20.88 -2.12
CA THR A 167 4.96 20.42 -3.33
C THR A 167 5.03 21.54 -4.37
N ASN A 168 6.05 21.53 -5.23
CA ASN A 168 6.13 22.39 -6.42
C ASN A 168 5.58 21.69 -7.68
N ARG A 169 4.99 20.49 -7.54
CA ARG A 169 4.34 19.78 -8.64
C ARG A 169 3.03 20.45 -9.02
N ALA A 170 2.57 20.16 -10.23
CA ALA A 170 1.21 20.51 -10.64
C ALA A 170 0.16 19.96 -9.67
N GLY A 171 -0.92 20.71 -9.45
CA GLY A 171 -1.92 20.35 -8.44
C GLY A 171 -2.59 18.98 -8.66
N TRP A 172 -2.73 18.53 -9.92
CA TRP A 172 -3.23 17.18 -10.22
C TRP A 172 -2.26 16.09 -9.75
N ALA A 173 -0.96 16.29 -9.94
CA ALA A 173 0.08 15.34 -9.54
C ALA A 173 0.26 15.31 -8.01
N LYS A 174 0.03 16.45 -7.32
CA LYS A 174 -0.10 16.47 -5.85
C LYS A 174 -1.25 15.54 -5.44
N ARG A 175 -2.46 15.81 -5.94
CA ARG A 175 -3.68 15.06 -5.56
C ARG A 175 -3.54 13.56 -5.81
N GLU A 176 -3.10 13.17 -7.00
CA GLU A 176 -2.90 11.76 -7.35
C GLU A 176 -1.96 11.06 -6.36
N ASN A 177 -0.82 11.68 -6.04
CA ASN A 177 0.17 11.10 -5.15
C ASN A 177 -0.30 11.01 -3.70
N ARG A 178 -1.03 12.02 -3.20
CA ARG A 178 -1.56 11.99 -1.83
C ARG A 178 -2.73 10.99 -1.72
N ASP A 179 -3.61 10.96 -2.71
CA ASP A 179 -4.70 9.98 -2.79
C ASP A 179 -4.17 8.54 -2.83
N TYR A 180 -3.06 8.29 -3.53
CA TYR A 180 -2.40 6.99 -3.58
C TYR A 180 -2.01 6.50 -2.17
N VAL A 181 -1.37 7.38 -1.38
CA VAL A 181 -0.96 7.09 -0.01
C VAL A 181 -2.18 6.79 0.88
N ASP A 182 -3.18 7.65 0.85
CA ASP A 182 -4.38 7.51 1.70
C ASP A 182 -5.18 6.26 1.35
N ARG A 183 -5.34 5.94 0.06
CA ARG A 183 -6.03 4.71 -0.37
C ARG A 183 -5.33 3.47 0.14
N ILE A 184 -4.01 3.41 0.08
CA ILE A 184 -3.26 2.23 0.53
C ILE A 184 -3.29 2.12 2.05
N LEU A 185 -2.89 3.16 2.78
CA LEU A 185 -2.69 3.07 4.23
C LEU A 185 -3.99 3.16 5.03
N LEU A 186 -4.90 4.06 4.64
CA LEU A 186 -6.07 4.37 5.45
C LEU A 186 -7.31 3.58 4.99
N ARG A 187 -7.36 3.15 3.72
CA ARG A 187 -8.52 2.43 3.16
C ARG A 187 -8.29 0.94 2.93
N TYR A 188 -7.21 0.55 2.26
CA TYR A 188 -6.99 -0.84 1.86
C TYR A 188 -6.22 -1.67 2.90
N THR A 189 -5.21 -1.10 3.56
CA THR A 189 -4.42 -1.83 4.56
C THR A 189 -5.29 -2.37 5.71
N PRO A 190 -6.21 -1.61 6.33
CA PRO A 190 -7.08 -2.12 7.40
C PRO A 190 -7.95 -3.31 6.95
N ASN A 191 -8.38 -3.29 5.68
CA ASN A 191 -9.15 -4.35 5.05
C ASN A 191 -8.32 -5.63 4.89
N TYR A 192 -7.06 -5.51 4.43
CA TYR A 192 -6.14 -6.66 4.38
C TYR A 192 -5.72 -7.17 5.74
N VAL A 193 -5.54 -6.31 6.76
CA VAL A 193 -5.27 -6.75 8.14
C VAL A 193 -6.40 -7.62 8.66
N ARG A 194 -7.67 -7.23 8.43
CA ARG A 194 -8.83 -8.06 8.83
C ARG A 194 -8.92 -9.37 8.05
N ALA A 195 -8.61 -9.34 6.76
CA ALA A 195 -8.76 -10.51 5.90
C ALA A 195 -7.61 -11.52 6.04
N TRP A 196 -6.37 -11.04 6.18
CA TRP A 196 -5.14 -11.85 6.10
C TRP A 196 -4.35 -11.88 7.40
N GLY A 197 -4.73 -11.10 8.41
CA GLY A 197 -3.98 -10.90 9.65
C GLY A 197 -2.86 -9.86 9.51
N GLY A 198 -2.07 -9.73 10.58
CA GLY A 198 -0.97 -8.76 10.65
C GLY A 198 -1.34 -7.47 11.39
N ARG A 199 -0.58 -6.40 11.14
CA ARG A 199 -0.76 -5.11 11.80
C ARG A 199 -0.80 -3.98 10.77
N SER A 200 -1.58 -2.94 11.03
CA SER A 200 -1.48 -1.69 10.28
C SER A 200 -0.33 -0.87 10.84
N PRO A 201 0.48 -0.18 10.02
CA PRO A 201 1.46 0.75 10.55
C PRO A 201 0.80 1.99 11.17
N CYS A 202 -0.44 2.32 10.76
CA CYS A 202 -1.14 3.55 11.14
C CYS A 202 -2.27 3.36 12.15
N TYR A 203 -2.63 2.11 12.46
CA TYR A 203 -3.68 1.81 13.43
C TYR A 203 -3.22 0.70 14.36
N HIS A 204 -3.40 0.93 15.66
CA HIS A 204 -3.36 -0.10 16.68
C HIS A 204 -4.80 -0.49 16.97
N PHE A 205 -5.16 -1.72 16.60
CA PHE A 205 -6.46 -2.32 16.93
C PHE A 205 -6.39 -2.99 18.30
#